data_AF-A0A7X7HXI4-F1
#
_entry.id   AF-A0A7X7HXI4-F1
#
_cell.length_a   1.000
_cell.length_b   1.000
_cell.length_c   1.000
_cell.angle_alpha   90.00
_cell.angle_beta   90.00
_cell.angle_gamma   90.00
#
_symmetry.space_group_name_H-M   'P 1'
#
loop_
_entity.id
_entity.type
_entity.pdbx_description
1 polymer ?
#
loop_
_entity_poly.entity_id
_entity_poly.type
_entity_poly.pdbx_seq_one_letter_code
_entity_poly.pdbx_strand_id
1 'polypeptide(L)'
;MTEPLVNKVDFRVDTRRHRSRSKMRSKIRHMLAVAAAMFPLMAAFVFIRALFLIPEHRRGLYQLAIVFLACGMVSLMAYAWARSEKLRRHEVSARNRELKYRRREERFRQETARRAVLPAQAAAKED
;
A
#
# COMPACT_ATOMS: atom_id res chain seq x y z
N MET A 1 -51.92 11.78 5.40
CA MET A 1 -50.76 11.19 6.09
C MET A 1 -50.09 10.23 5.12
N THR A 2 -49.07 10.71 4.41
CA THR A 2 -48.30 9.95 3.42
C THR A 2 -46.95 9.60 4.02
N GLU A 3 -46.70 8.32 4.22
CA GLU A 3 -45.43 7.79 4.70
C GLU A 3 -44.29 8.09 3.70
N PRO A 4 -43.06 8.37 4.16
CA PRO A 4 -41.94 8.54 3.25
C PRO A 4 -41.55 7.20 2.64
N LEU A 5 -41.57 7.13 1.29
CA LEU A 5 -40.97 6.06 0.49
C LEU A 5 -39.46 6.02 0.75
N VAL A 6 -39.05 5.24 1.76
CA VAL A 6 -37.65 4.88 1.98
C VAL A 6 -37.24 3.98 0.82
N ASN A 7 -36.60 4.58 -0.19
CA ASN A 7 -35.85 3.87 -1.20
C ASN A 7 -34.75 3.05 -0.50
N LYS A 8 -35.07 1.81 -0.13
CA LYS A 8 -34.11 0.77 0.23
C LYS A 8 -33.34 0.40 -1.03
N VAL A 9 -32.43 1.27 -1.44
CA VAL A 9 -31.37 0.88 -2.38
C VAL A 9 -30.61 -0.21 -1.65
N ASP A 10 -30.76 -1.45 -2.10
CA ASP A 10 -30.02 -2.61 -1.62
C ASP A 10 -28.53 -2.24 -1.61
N PHE A 11 -28.04 -1.83 -0.43
CA PHE A 11 -26.63 -1.63 -0.18
C PHE A 11 -26.03 -3.02 -0.03
N ARG A 12 -25.90 -3.70 -1.17
CA ARG A 12 -25.22 -4.99 -1.29
C ARG A 12 -23.75 -4.70 -1.06
N VAL A 13 -23.37 -4.60 0.22
CA VAL A 13 -21.98 -4.52 0.65
C VAL A 13 -21.32 -5.77 0.08
N ASP A 14 -20.50 -5.56 -0.93
CA ASP A 14 -19.80 -6.61 -1.66
C ASP A 14 -18.77 -7.26 -0.71
N THR A 15 -19.23 -8.21 0.09
CA THR A 15 -18.43 -8.93 1.10
C THR A 15 -17.51 -9.97 0.46
N ARG A 16 -17.53 -10.13 -0.88
CA ARG A 16 -16.57 -10.93 -1.66
C ARG A 16 -15.19 -10.28 -1.78
N ARG A 17 -14.82 -9.33 -0.91
CA ARG A 17 -13.44 -8.85 -0.83
C ARG A 17 -12.54 -10.00 -0.37
N HIS A 18 -11.57 -10.37 -1.22
CA HIS A 18 -10.60 -11.45 -1.03
C HIS A 18 -9.83 -11.32 0.30
N ARG A 19 -10.43 -11.78 1.41
CA ARG A 19 -9.95 -11.57 2.79
C ARG A 19 -8.66 -12.34 3.09
N SER A 20 -8.29 -13.33 2.27
CA SER A 20 -7.13 -14.20 2.51
C SER A 20 -5.78 -13.55 2.15
N ARG A 21 -5.69 -12.78 1.05
CA ARG A 21 -4.40 -12.23 0.58
C ARG A 21 -3.87 -11.09 1.46
N SER A 22 -4.74 -10.29 2.08
CA SER A 22 -4.30 -9.17 2.93
C SER A 22 -3.76 -9.64 4.29
N LYS A 23 -4.39 -10.63 4.91
CA LYS A 23 -3.90 -11.25 6.17
C LYS A 23 -2.54 -11.92 5.98
N MET A 24 -2.36 -12.65 4.87
CA MET A 24 -1.09 -13.33 4.57
C MET A 24 0.05 -12.32 4.38
N ARG A 25 -0.19 -11.23 3.63
CA ARG A 25 0.79 -10.15 3.46
C ARG A 25 1.10 -9.43 4.77
N SER A 26 0.12 -9.27 5.65
CA SER A 26 0.33 -8.70 6.99
C SER A 26 1.27 -9.56 7.84
N LYS A 27 1.03 -10.88 7.89
CA LYS A 27 1.89 -11.83 8.60
C LYS A 27 3.32 -11.84 8.05
N ILE A 28 3.48 -11.87 6.73
CA ILE A 28 4.80 -11.84 6.07
C ILE A 28 5.55 -10.56 6.42
N ARG A 29 4.87 -9.40 6.40
CA ARG A 29 5.50 -8.12 6.77
C ARG A 29 5.92 -8.09 8.23
N HIS A 30 5.13 -8.70 9.12
CA HIS A 30 5.46 -8.77 10.54
C HIS A 30 6.65 -9.70 10.78
N MET A 31 6.68 -10.88 10.14
CA MET A 31 7.82 -11.79 10.17
C MET A 31 9.09 -11.12 9.63
N LEU A 32 9.02 -10.42 8.50
CA LEU A 32 10.14 -9.65 7.94
C LEU A 32 10.63 -8.55 8.90
N ALA A 33 9.71 -7.84 9.56
CA ALA A 33 10.07 -6.81 10.55
C ALA A 33 10.79 -7.42 11.76
N VAL A 34 10.28 -8.53 12.29
CA VAL A 34 10.89 -9.25 13.41
C VAL A 34 12.27 -9.80 13.02
N ALA A 35 12.38 -10.43 11.85
CA ALA A 35 13.65 -10.95 11.33
C ALA A 35 14.68 -9.82 11.11
N ALA A 36 14.24 -8.71 10.53
CA ALA A 36 15.08 -7.53 10.30
C ALA A 36 15.63 -6.92 11.60
N ALA A 37 14.95 -7.09 12.73
CA ALA A 37 15.46 -6.67 14.04
C ALA A 37 16.30 -7.76 14.74
N MET A 38 15.90 -9.02 14.65
CA MET A 38 16.57 -10.14 15.33
C MET A 38 17.95 -10.44 14.76
N PHE A 39 18.13 -10.45 13.44
CA PHE A 39 19.41 -10.82 12.82
C PHE A 39 20.55 -9.83 13.15
N PRO A 40 20.37 -8.49 13.05
CA PRO A 40 21.39 -7.54 13.48
C PRO A 40 21.67 -7.60 14.98
N LEU A 41 20.64 -7.85 15.80
CA LEU A 41 20.78 -7.95 17.25
C LEU A 41 21.59 -9.20 17.65
N MET A 42 21.37 -10.33 16.98
CA MET A 42 22.19 -11.53 17.14
C MET A 42 23.63 -11.32 16.63
N ALA A 43 23.81 -10.62 15.50
CA ALA A 43 25.14 -10.25 15.01
C ALA A 43 25.91 -9.41 16.04
N ALA A 44 25.27 -8.39 16.60
CA ALA A 44 25.85 -7.55 17.64
C ALA A 44 26.19 -8.36 18.90
N PHE A 45 25.30 -9.23 19.34
CA PHE A 45 25.53 -10.09 20.50
C PHE A 45 26.73 -11.03 20.29
N VAL A 46 26.81 -11.71 19.15
CA VAL A 46 27.93 -12.60 18.80
C VAL A 46 29.24 -11.81 18.70
N PHE A 47 29.21 -10.62 18.10
CA PHE A 47 30.37 -9.75 18.00
C PHE A 47 30.88 -9.29 19.37
N ILE A 48 29.97 -8.86 20.25
CA ILE A 48 30.31 -8.48 21.63
C ILE A 48 30.91 -9.67 22.37
N ARG A 49 30.31 -10.86 22.28
CA ARG A 49 30.85 -12.08 22.90
C ARG A 49 32.26 -12.39 22.39
N ALA A 50 32.51 -12.23 21.09
CA ALA A 50 33.84 -12.45 20.50
C ALA A 50 34.93 -11.55 21.11
N LEU A 51 34.60 -10.34 21.57
CA LEU A 51 35.58 -9.43 22.21
C LEU A 51 36.09 -9.97 23.55
N PHE A 52 35.28 -10.74 24.27
CA PHE A 52 35.62 -11.32 25.56
C PHE A 52 36.27 -12.72 25.47
N LEU A 53 36.39 -13.31 24.26
CA LEU A 53 37.05 -14.59 24.05
C LEU A 53 38.55 -14.46 23.76
N ILE A 54 39.27 -15.56 23.97
CA ILE A 54 40.70 -15.72 23.66
C ILE A 54 40.90 -15.61 22.12
N PRO A 55 41.93 -14.91 21.62
CA PRO A 55 42.12 -14.59 20.20
C PRO A 55 41.97 -15.76 19.22
N GLU A 56 42.41 -16.97 19.60
CA GLU A 56 42.32 -18.16 18.74
C GLU A 56 40.88 -18.55 18.38
N HIS A 57 39.91 -18.27 19.25
CA HIS A 57 38.50 -18.60 19.03
C HIS A 57 37.70 -17.47 18.36
N ARG A 58 38.30 -16.28 18.16
CA ARG A 58 37.59 -15.09 17.64
C ARG A 58 37.25 -15.18 16.15
N ARG A 59 38.12 -15.80 15.34
CA ARG A 59 37.97 -15.83 13.88
C ARG A 59 36.65 -16.45 13.42
N GLY A 60 36.25 -17.59 13.99
CA GLY A 60 34.98 -18.24 13.66
C GLY A 60 33.76 -17.43 14.07
N LEU A 61 33.81 -16.78 15.23
CA LEU A 61 32.73 -15.92 15.72
C LEU A 61 32.56 -14.65 14.88
N TYR A 62 33.65 -14.04 14.41
CA TYR A 62 33.56 -12.89 13.51
C TYR A 62 32.96 -13.26 12.15
N GLN A 63 33.32 -14.41 11.58
CA GLN A 63 32.68 -14.89 10.35
C GLN A 63 31.18 -15.09 10.56
N LEU A 64 30.78 -15.70 11.68
CA LEU A 64 29.37 -15.90 12.02
C LEU A 64 28.64 -14.57 12.19
N ALA A 65 29.25 -13.59 12.86
CA ALA A 65 28.69 -12.24 13.04
C ALA A 65 28.51 -11.53 11.69
N ILE A 66 29.45 -11.66 10.76
CA ILE A 66 29.34 -11.09 9.40
C ILE A 66 28.18 -11.74 8.64
N VAL A 67 28.01 -13.06 8.73
CA VAL A 67 26.90 -13.77 8.09
C VAL A 67 25.55 -13.29 8.65
N PHE A 68 25.42 -13.17 9.97
CA PHE A 68 24.21 -12.63 10.59
C PHE A 68 23.95 -11.17 10.21
N LEU A 69 25.01 -10.36 10.12
CA LEU A 69 24.91 -8.97 9.68
C LEU A 69 24.42 -8.87 8.23
N ALA A 70 25.00 -9.67 7.33
CA ALA A 70 24.59 -9.72 5.92
C ALA A 70 23.12 -10.16 5.78
N CYS A 71 22.72 -11.21 6.50
CA CYS A 71 21.33 -11.67 6.54
C CYS A 71 20.37 -10.58 7.09
N GLY A 72 20.80 -9.86 8.13
CA GLY A 72 20.09 -8.72 8.68
C GLY A 72 19.92 -7.58 7.68
N MET A 73 20.97 -7.22 6.93
CA MET A 73 20.91 -6.20 5.88
C MET A 73 19.95 -6.57 4.76
N VAL A 74 19.98 -7.81 4.28
CA VAL A 74 19.03 -8.30 3.26
C VAL A 74 17.59 -8.24 3.76
N SER A 75 17.35 -8.64 5.02
CA SER A 75 16.03 -8.59 5.65
C SER A 75 15.52 -7.15 5.79
N LEU A 76 16.38 -6.21 6.19
CA LEU A 76 16.07 -4.79 6.27
C LEU A 76 15.76 -4.19 4.89
N MET A 77 16.54 -4.53 3.86
CA MET A 77 16.31 -4.07 2.51
C MET A 77 14.96 -4.56 1.97
N ALA A 78 14.63 -5.83 2.19
CA ALA A 78 13.34 -6.40 1.81
C ALA A 78 12.17 -5.72 2.57
N TYR A 79 12.34 -5.43 3.86
CA TYR A 79 11.33 -4.71 4.65
C TYR A 79 11.14 -3.27 4.16
N ALA A 80 12.24 -2.54 3.94
CA ALA A 80 12.23 -1.18 3.43
C ALA A 80 11.59 -1.11 2.04
N TRP A 81 11.90 -2.06 1.16
CA TRP A 81 11.27 -2.18 -0.15
C TRP A 81 9.78 -2.47 -0.06
N ALA A 82 9.36 -3.39 0.82
CA ALA A 82 7.93 -3.66 1.04
C ALA A 82 7.17 -2.44 1.58
N ARG A 83 7.85 -1.56 2.32
CA ARG A 83 7.30 -0.29 2.82
C ARG A 83 7.23 0.77 1.72
N SER A 84 8.28 0.95 0.93
CA SER A 84 8.31 1.91 -0.18
C SER A 84 7.28 1.58 -1.27
N GLU A 85 7.14 0.30 -1.60
CA GLU A 85 6.14 -0.17 -2.55
C GLU A 85 4.69 0.06 -2.06
N LYS A 86 4.46 0.02 -0.73
CA LYS A 86 3.16 0.42 -0.16
C LYS A 86 2.90 1.91 -0.38
N LEU A 87 3.89 2.77 -0.12
CA LEU A 87 3.77 4.23 -0.31
C LEU A 87 3.50 4.57 -1.78
N ARG A 88 4.26 3.96 -2.70
CA ARG A 88 4.07 4.12 -4.15
C ARG A 88 2.66 3.77 -4.61
N ARG A 89 2.05 2.71 -4.05
CA ARG A 89 0.64 2.36 -4.36
C ARG A 89 -0.36 3.39 -3.82
N HIS A 90 -0.07 4.01 -2.68
CA HIS A 90 -0.89 5.09 -2.15
C HIS A 90 -0.83 6.33 -3.04
N GLU A 91 0.37 6.70 -3.52
CA GLU A 91 0.56 7.83 -4.45
C GLU A 91 -0.16 7.60 -5.78
N VAL A 92 -0.01 6.41 -6.37
CA VAL A 92 -0.72 6.04 -7.61
C VAL A 92 -2.24 6.05 -7.38
N SER A 93 -2.72 5.55 -6.23
CA SER A 93 -4.15 5.60 -5.90
C SER A 93 -4.66 7.03 -5.73
N ALA A 94 -3.87 7.93 -5.14
CA ALA A 94 -4.23 9.33 -4.97
C ALA A 94 -4.33 10.04 -6.34
N ARG A 95 -3.30 9.90 -7.19
CA ARG A 95 -3.31 10.44 -8.57
C ARG A 95 -4.49 9.92 -9.39
N ASN A 96 -4.83 8.63 -9.27
CA ASN A 96 -5.98 8.06 -9.96
C ASN A 96 -7.33 8.61 -9.46
N ARG A 97 -7.44 8.98 -8.18
CA ARG A 97 -8.66 9.64 -7.67
C ARG A 97 -8.78 11.03 -8.25
N GLU A 98 -7.70 11.81 -8.24
CA GLU A 98 -7.67 13.16 -8.84
C GLU A 98 -8.05 13.13 -10.32
N LEU A 99 -7.49 12.20 -11.11
CA LEU A 99 -7.87 12.02 -12.51
C LEU A 99 -9.36 11.65 -12.67
N LYS A 100 -9.92 10.86 -11.76
CA LYS A 100 -11.34 10.50 -11.79
C LYS A 100 -12.24 11.69 -11.48
N TYR A 101 -11.83 12.57 -10.57
CA TYR A 101 -12.57 13.81 -10.28
C TYR A 101 -12.52 14.77 -11.47
N ARG A 102 -11.35 15.01 -12.07
CA ARG A 102 -11.22 15.84 -13.27
C ARG A 102 -12.09 15.34 -14.43
N ARG A 103 -12.07 14.03 -14.71
CA ARG A 103 -12.93 13.43 -15.74
C ARG A 103 -14.43 13.59 -15.44
N ARG A 104 -14.84 13.63 -14.16
CA ARG A 104 -16.24 13.88 -13.80
C ARG A 104 -16.63 15.32 -14.05
N GLU A 105 -15.76 16.27 -13.70
CA GLU A 105 -15.98 17.69 -13.96
C GLU A 105 -16.05 17.99 -15.47
N GLU A 106 -15.16 17.42 -16.26
CA GLU A 106 -15.18 17.55 -17.73
C GLU A 106 -16.46 16.99 -18.35
N ARG A 107 -16.91 15.81 -17.88
CA ARG A 107 -18.19 15.22 -18.32
C ARG A 107 -19.38 16.11 -17.96
N PHE A 108 -19.38 16.64 -16.74
CA PHE A 108 -20.45 17.55 -16.31
C PHE A 108 -20.49 18.83 -17.13
N ARG A 109 -19.32 19.39 -17.48
CA ARG A 109 -19.20 20.56 -18.39
C ARG A 109 -19.69 20.23 -19.81
N GLN A 110 -19.36 19.05 -20.34
CA GLN A 110 -19.86 18.62 -21.65
C GLN A 110 -21.38 18.39 -21.65
N GLU A 111 -21.93 17.83 -20.58
CA GLU A 111 -23.38 17.64 -20.43
C GLU A 111 -24.13 18.97 -20.31
N THR A 112 -23.60 19.93 -19.57
CA THR A 112 -24.19 21.29 -19.50
C THR A 112 -24.10 22.03 -20.83
N ALA A 113 -22.97 21.94 -21.53
CA ALA A 113 -22.83 22.51 -22.88
C ALA A 113 -23.81 21.88 -23.88
N ARG A 114 -23.99 20.54 -23.85
CA ARG A 114 -24.98 19.85 -24.70
C ARG A 114 -26.41 20.28 -24.38
N ARG A 115 -26.75 20.42 -23.10
CA ARG A 115 -28.09 20.87 -22.67
C ARG A 115 -28.39 22.32 -23.03
N ALA A 116 -27.38 23.19 -23.12
CA ALA A 116 -27.53 24.57 -23.55
C ALA A 116 -27.75 24.72 -25.07
N VAL A 117 -27.23 23.80 -25.88
CA VAL A 117 -27.36 23.85 -27.35
C VAL A 117 -28.69 23.27 -27.84
N LEU A 118 -29.28 22.32 -27.12
CA LEU A 118 -30.59 21.72 -27.44
C LEU A 118 -31.75 22.74 -27.58
N PRO A 119 -31.95 23.72 -26.68
CA PRO A 119 -33.02 24.71 -26.83
C PRO A 119 -32.76 25.69 -27.98
N ALA A 120 -31.49 25.99 -28.31
CA ALA A 120 -31.15 26.86 -29.43
C ALA A 120 -31.42 26.19 -30.80
N GLN A 121 -31.21 24.87 -30.91
CA GLN A 121 -31.55 24.10 -32.10
C GLN A 121 -33.06 23.81 -32.24
N ALA A 122 -33.79 23.76 -31.12
CA ALA A 122 -35.24 23.65 -31.14
C ALA A 122 -35.91 24.96 -31.59
N ALA A 123 -35.42 26.11 -31.12
CA ALA A 123 -35.90 27.43 -31.53
C ALA A 123 -35.62 27.74 -33.02
N ALA A 124 -34.45 27.32 -33.55
CA ALA A 124 -34.09 27.52 -34.95
C ALA A 124 -34.82 26.59 -35.95
N LYS A 125 -35.66 25.67 -35.46
CA LYS A 125 -36.45 24.72 -36.28
C LYS A 125 -37.93 25.08 -36.38
N GLU A 126 -38.37 26.07 -35.60
CA GLU A 126 -39.75 26.60 -35.62
C GLU A 126 -39.89 27.85 -36.52
N ASP A 127 -38.79 28.37 -37.07
CA ASP A 127 -38.74 29.35 -38.17
C ASP A 127 -38.59 28.65 -39.53
#